data_AF-A0A6M3IJC9-F1
#
_entry.id   AF-A0A6M3IJC9-F1
#
_cell.length_a   1.000
_cell.length_b   1.000
_cell.length_c   1.000
_cell.angle_alpha   90.00
_cell.angle_beta   90.00
_cell.angle_gamma   90.00
#
_symmetry.space_group_name_H-M   'P 1'
#
loop_
_entity.id
_entity.type
_entity.pdbx_description
1 polymer ?
#
loop_
_entity_poly.entity_id
_entity_poly.type
_entity_poly.pdbx_seq_one_letter_code
_entity_poly.pdbx_strand_id
1 'polypeptide(L)' 'MNKYWISCSKFTCKFTEQNGKIVDSAPIIRKFIGQSTNNLLSWISRKFGEYDLRTLNNE' A
#
# COMPACT_ATOMS: atom_id res chain seq x y z
N MET A 1 -0.42 -9.72 10.89
CA MET A 1 -1.14 -8.63 10.20
C MET A 1 -0.24 -7.43 10.23
N ASN A 2 0.22 -6.98 9.06
CA ASN A 2 1.23 -5.94 8.94
C ASN A 2 0.57 -4.65 8.48
N LYS A 3 0.94 -3.53 9.08
CA LYS A 3 0.47 -2.21 8.66
C LYS A 3 1.61 -1.54 7.92
N TYR A 4 1.30 -0.81 6.85
CA TYR A 4 2.29 -0.13 6.02
C TYR A 4 1.90 1.31 5.79
N TRP A 5 2.90 2.19 5.73
CA TRP A 5 2.80 3.47 5.04
C TRP A 5 3.41 3.35 3.65
N ILE A 6 2.70 3.87 2.65
CA ILE A 6 3.24 4.07 1.32
C ILE A 6 3.13 5.54 0.93
N SER A 7 4.23 6.10 0.44
CA SER A 7 4.33 7.48 -0.03
C SER A 7 4.85 7.52 -1.46
N CYS A 8 4.24 8.34 -2.30
CA CYS A 8 4.73 8.68 -3.64
C CYS A 8 4.55 10.19 -3.88
N SER A 9 4.94 10.66 -5.06
CA SER A 9 4.82 12.08 -5.44
C SER A 9 3.40 12.68 -5.39
N LYS A 10 2.35 11.85 -5.32
CA LYS A 10 0.95 12.29 -5.33
C LYS A 10 0.21 12.11 -4.00
N PHE A 11 0.61 11.15 -3.18
CA PHE A 11 -0.06 10.88 -1.91
C PHE A 11 0.81 10.06 -0.96
N THR A 12 0.44 10.12 0.32
CA THR A 12 0.91 9.24 1.37
C THR A 12 -0.31 8.59 2.02
N CYS A 13 -0.34 7.26 2.10
CA CYS A 13 -1.47 6.54 2.67
C CYS A 13 -1.05 5.27 3.41
N LYS A 14 -1.93 4.82 4.29
CA LYS A 14 -1.77 3.59 5.05
C LYS A 14 -2.59 2.46 4.44
N PHE A 15 -2.05 1.24 4.51
CA PHE A 15 -2.81 0.03 4.26
C PHE A 15 -2.39 -1.09 5.22
N THR A 16 -3.24 -2.10 5.34
CA THR A 16 -3.02 -3.29 6.15
C THR A 16 -2.96 -4.51 5.25
N GLU A 17 -1.95 -5.35 5.46
CA GLU A 17 -1.77 -6.63 4.78
C GLU A 17 -1.94 -7.80 5.75
N GLN A 18 -2.58 -8.85 5.25
CA GLN A 18 -2.63 -10.16 5.87
C GLN A 18 -2.39 -11.24 4.80
N ASN A 19 -1.40 -12.11 5.04
CA ASN A 19 -1.04 -13.21 4.13
C ASN A 19 -0.78 -12.74 2.68
N GLY A 20 -0.04 -11.63 2.51
CA GLY A 20 0.30 -11.09 1.20
C GLY A 20 -0.85 -10.38 0.47
N LYS A 21 -2.02 -10.23 1.10
CA LYS A 21 -3.20 -9.55 0.54
C LYS A 21 -3.57 -8.31 1.36
N ILE A 22 -4.02 -7.26 0.68
CA ILE A 22 -4.52 -6.06 1.32
C ILE A 22 -5.91 -6.34 1.90
N VAL A 23 -6.08 -6.11 3.20
CA VAL A 23 -7.35 -6.34 3.91
C VAL A 23 -8.05 -5.05 4.33
N ASP A 24 -7.29 -3.95 4.47
CA ASP A 24 -7.81 -2.62 4.78
C ASP A 24 -6.91 -1.56 4.16
N SER A 25 -7.47 -0.45 3.70
CA SER A 25 -6.70 0.60 3.03
C SER A 25 -7.42 1.94 2.96
N ALA A 26 -6.64 3.00 2.72
CA ALA A 26 -7.20 4.32 2.43
C ALA A 26 -8.04 4.33 1.13
N PRO A 27 -9.04 5.22 1.00
CA PRO A 27 -9.95 5.26 -0.15
C PRO A 27 -9.26 5.28 -1.54
N ILE A 28 -8.16 6.00 -1.67
CA ILE A 28 -7.41 6.15 -2.93
C ILE A 28 -6.86 4.83 -3.49
N ILE A 29 -6.64 3.83 -2.63
CA ILE A 29 -6.13 2.51 -2.99
C ILE A 29 -7.12 1.38 -2.64
N ARG A 30 -8.39 1.72 -2.38
CA ARG A 30 -9.43 0.76 -1.98
C ARG A 30 -9.67 -0.34 -3.01
N LYS A 31 -9.49 -0.04 -4.29
CA LYS A 31 -9.61 -1.02 -5.39
C LYS A 31 -8.65 -2.21 -5.28
N PHE A 32 -7.59 -2.11 -4.46
CA PHE A 32 -6.62 -3.17 -4.25
C PHE A 32 -6.93 -4.08 -3.05
N ILE A 33 -8.01 -3.84 -2.30
CA ILE A 33 -8.45 -4.76 -1.24
C ILE A 33 -8.72 -6.15 -1.85
N GLY A 34 -8.24 -7.20 -1.18
CA GLY A 34 -8.28 -8.59 -1.63
C GLY A 34 -7.18 -8.98 -2.62
N GLN A 35 -6.42 -8.01 -3.13
CA GLN A 35 -5.33 -8.24 -4.08
C GLN A 35 -3.97 -8.32 -3.39
N SER A 36 -2.98 -8.84 -4.13
CA SER A 36 -1.59 -8.81 -3.68
C SER A 36 -1.08 -7.38 -3.57
N THR A 37 -0.29 -7.10 -2.53
CA THR A 37 0.44 -5.83 -2.37
C THR A 37 1.27 -5.48 -3.61
N ASN A 38 1.81 -6.47 -4.33
CA ASN A 38 2.56 -6.26 -5.57
C ASN A 38 1.76 -5.56 -6.67
N ASN A 39 0.44 -5.76 -6.73
CA ASN A 39 -0.42 -5.09 -7.71
C ASN A 39 -0.53 -3.59 -7.41
N LEU A 40 -0.64 -3.23 -6.13
CA LEU A 40 -0.65 -1.84 -5.68
C LEU A 40 0.70 -1.16 -5.98
N LEU A 41 1.81 -1.81 -5.59
CA LEU A 41 3.16 -1.27 -5.80
C LEU A 41 3.47 -1.07 -7.28
N SER A 42 3.12 -2.05 -8.12
CA SER A 42 3.28 -1.96 -9.57
C SER A 42 2.46 -0.83 -10.17
N TRP A 43 1.23 -0.62 -9.70
CA TRP A 43 0.40 0.49 -10.17
C TRP A 43 0.98 1.85 -9.78
N ILE A 44 1.45 2.01 -8.54
CA ILE A 44 2.10 3.25 -8.08
C ILE A 44 3.36 3.52 -8.91
N SER A 45 4.22 2.50 -9.07
CA SER A 45 5.45 2.61 -9.87
C SER A 45 5.17 3.09 -11.30
N ARG A 46 4.20 2.46 -11.97
CA ARG A 46 3.85 2.80 -13.36
C ARG A 46 3.18 4.16 -13.53
N LYS A 47 2.47 4.65 -12.51
CA LYS A 47 1.67 5.90 -12.61
C LYS A 47 2.38 7.12 -12.03
N PHE A 48 3.19 6.93 -10.98
CA PHE A 48 3.74 8.03 -10.18
C PHE A 48 5.26 7.94 -10.01
N GLY A 49 5.89 6.87 -10.51
CA GLY A 49 7.33 6.65 -10.39
C GLY A 49 7.71 6.08 -9.03
N GLU A 50 8.75 6.61 -8.43
CA GLU A 50 9.29 6.11 -7.17
C GLU A 50 8.28 6.23 -6.01
N TYR A 51 8.38 5.28 -5.07
CA TYR A 51 7.60 5.27 -3.85
C TYR A 51 8.45 4.77 -2.67
N ASP A 52 8.11 5.21 -1.47
CA ASP A 52 8.68 4.74 -0.21
C ASP A 52 7.64 3.90 0.52
N LEU A 53 8.00 2.66 0.87
CA LEU A 53 7.14 1.72 1.60
C LEU A 53 7.78 1.42 2.95
N ARG A 54 7.07 1.75 4.04
CA ARG A 54 7.53 1.51 5.41
C ARG A 54 6.58 0.61 6.17
N THR A 55 7.11 -0.40 6.82
CA THR A 55 6.36 -1.23 7.76
C THR A 55 6.16 -0.45 9.07
N LEU A 56 4.92 -0.37 9.52
CA LEU A 56 4.56 0.14 10.84
C LEU A 56 4.65 -1.01 11.84
N ASN A 57 5.78 -1.09 12.54
CA ASN A 57 5.87 -1.90 13.74
C ASN A 57 5.05 -1.19 14.83
N ASN A 58 4.16 -1.91 15.52
CA ASN A 58 3.55 -1.38 16.72
C ASN A 58 4.65 -1.34 17.78
N GLU A 59 5.10 -0.16 18.16
CA GLU A 59 5.73 0.03 19.48
C GLU A 59 4.73 -0.30 20.59
#